data_AF-A0A7C2ZJZ9-F1
#
_entry.id   AF-A0A7C2ZJZ9-F1
#
_cell.length_a   1.000
_cell.length_b   1.000
_cell.length_c   1.000
_cell.angle_alpha   90.00
_cell.angle_beta   90.00
_cell.angle_gamma   90.00
#
_symmetry.space_group_name_H-M   'P 1'
#
loop_
_entity.id
_entity.type
_entity.pdbx_description
1 polymer ?
#
loop_
_entity_poly.entity_id
_entity_poly.type
_entity_poly.pdbx_seq_one_letter_code
_entity_poly.pdbx_strand_id
1 'polypeptide(L)'
;MRPVGEVFRLKATYKEIKGELTPSLGKVIDSWMGYPVPTRFRDPEYVYESTCLTEPLKSFIGGVAEALSIGQPSGGPLERAFGFGKTHAMILLWHLLNSDLALRHEEFAELGLTEELVKSTLVLGMDFTEEKPFSKLVEQLKAYADVSGPAAEVKDHRLVMATSSVLGERRIGPEMSSHDMARLLVDVLVRYRERGGRPRLLLLIDELGYGASLKLKAYCEEGREELYAEVSKLIDFLEHLYAELERAAVPSVVIWAIADQDRRAIEALRDRHYGDELLRRRIEAVLKSLDVLSERYRRGTGGRSVAAFSYSPRHAIEIARFRVLKPVEGADVEAASKELLADIEALADQINIRGEFEAKKRSLEIYYPFSPGLVALMMKVMRPEDVPGTEFVRSLIALAAEAAERALREEPTSSFTIGVRHLELHKVACVGLLKDLAHAWASFISDVEHALEAIPEELRKVALHISKLVAAKGITVVLPDLLETKDKDTIANYGVSLDEIQLDLLASYETSEALKAIEKIMDAIEYLKAESGRIDEREVDGAKYY
;
A
#
# COMPACT_ATOMS: atom_id res chain seq x y z
N MET A 1 11.08 -23.00 22.22
CA MET A 1 10.54 -22.14 21.15
C MET A 1 10.70 -22.90 19.84
N ARG A 2 9.73 -22.82 18.92
CA ARG A 2 9.89 -23.43 17.58
C ARG A 2 10.59 -22.46 16.63
N PRO A 3 11.54 -22.93 15.81
CA PRO A 3 12.11 -22.11 14.74
C PRO A 3 11.04 -21.60 13.78
N VAL A 4 11.21 -20.37 13.30
CA VAL A 4 10.21 -19.70 12.45
C VAL A 4 10.03 -20.41 11.10
N GLY A 5 11.06 -21.11 10.61
CA GLY A 5 10.99 -21.93 9.39
C GLY A 5 10.14 -23.20 9.52
N GLU A 6 9.86 -23.67 10.74
CA GLU A 6 8.92 -24.77 10.97
C GLU A 6 7.46 -24.31 10.92
N VAL A 7 7.22 -23.00 11.12
CA VAL A 7 5.88 -22.42 11.20
C VAL A 7 5.49 -21.72 9.90
N PHE A 8 6.44 -21.05 9.25
CA PHE A 8 6.21 -20.26 8.03
C PHE A 8 7.18 -20.62 6.90
N ARG A 9 6.71 -20.39 5.68
CA ARG A 9 7.51 -20.35 4.45
C ARG A 9 7.23 -19.06 3.68
N LEU A 10 8.16 -18.66 2.84
CA LEU A 10 7.99 -17.51 1.94
C LEU A 10 6.97 -17.82 0.85
N LYS A 11 6.09 -16.85 0.56
CA LYS A 11 5.20 -16.91 -0.62
C LYS A 11 5.96 -16.73 -1.93
N ALA A 12 6.94 -15.83 -1.95
CA ALA A 12 7.82 -15.57 -3.10
C ALA A 12 9.14 -14.93 -2.60
N THR A 13 10.13 -14.81 -3.47
CA THR A 13 11.42 -14.14 -3.15
C THR A 13 11.24 -12.65 -2.88
N TYR A 14 12.19 -12.03 -2.17
CA TYR A 14 12.19 -10.58 -2.00
C TYR A 14 12.15 -9.84 -3.35
N LYS A 15 12.92 -10.33 -4.33
CA LYS A 15 12.99 -9.74 -5.67
C LYS A 15 11.64 -9.80 -6.40
N GLU A 16 10.94 -10.93 -6.33
CA GLU A 16 9.61 -11.10 -6.93
C GLU A 16 8.58 -10.20 -6.24
N ILE A 17 8.53 -10.23 -4.90
CA ILE A 17 7.59 -9.40 -4.12
C ILE A 17 7.83 -7.93 -4.44
N LYS A 18 9.08 -7.47 -4.41
CA LYS A 18 9.45 -6.08 -4.70
C LYS A 18 9.06 -5.64 -6.11
N GLY A 19 9.24 -6.51 -7.10
CA GLY A 19 8.84 -6.23 -8.49
C GLY A 19 7.33 -6.09 -8.68
N GLU A 20 6.54 -6.62 -7.76
CA GLU A 20 5.07 -6.60 -7.79
C GLU A 20 4.44 -5.50 -6.93
N LEU A 21 5.25 -4.70 -6.23
CA LEU A 21 4.77 -3.64 -5.34
C LEU A 21 4.16 -2.42 -6.07
N THR A 22 4.40 -2.33 -7.38
CA THR A 22 3.83 -1.32 -8.29
C THR A 22 2.96 -2.02 -9.35
N PRO A 23 1.79 -2.57 -8.97
CA PRO A 23 0.88 -3.15 -9.96
C PRO A 23 0.34 -2.03 -10.88
N SER A 24 -0.15 -2.41 -12.06
CA SER A 24 -0.75 -1.48 -13.02
C SER A 24 -2.12 -2.00 -13.45
N LEU A 25 -3.15 -1.19 -13.26
CA LEU A 25 -4.49 -1.52 -13.74
C LEU A 25 -4.52 -1.64 -15.26
N GLY A 26 -3.87 -0.72 -15.98
CA GLY A 26 -3.78 -0.75 -17.45
C GLY A 26 -3.26 -2.09 -17.99
N LYS A 27 -2.19 -2.63 -17.40
CA LYS A 27 -1.64 -3.96 -17.76
C LYS A 27 -2.62 -5.12 -17.53
N VAL A 28 -3.47 -5.03 -16.51
CA VAL A 28 -4.52 -6.04 -16.22
C VAL A 28 -5.64 -5.94 -17.25
N ILE A 29 -6.08 -4.73 -17.58
CA ILE A 29 -7.10 -4.47 -18.60
C ILE A 29 -6.60 -4.95 -19.98
N ASP A 30 -5.36 -4.66 -20.33
CA ASP A 30 -4.73 -5.15 -21.56
C ASP A 30 -4.74 -6.67 -21.65
N SER A 31 -4.32 -7.34 -20.58
CA SER A 31 -4.36 -8.80 -20.54
C SER A 31 -5.78 -9.33 -20.66
N TRP A 32 -6.77 -8.67 -20.03
CA TRP A 32 -8.18 -9.03 -20.16
C TRP A 32 -8.69 -8.85 -21.59
N MET A 33 -8.22 -7.84 -22.32
CA MET A 33 -8.55 -7.67 -23.75
C MET A 33 -7.79 -8.65 -24.68
N GLY A 34 -6.95 -9.52 -24.14
CA GLY A 34 -6.20 -10.53 -24.90
C GLY A 34 -4.78 -10.12 -25.32
N TYR A 35 -4.29 -8.96 -24.89
CA TYR A 35 -2.91 -8.55 -25.18
C TYR A 35 -1.90 -9.35 -24.33
N PRO A 36 -0.75 -9.75 -24.89
CA PRO A 36 0.24 -10.54 -24.16
C PRO A 36 1.05 -9.66 -23.18
N VAL A 37 0.56 -9.54 -21.94
CA VAL A 37 1.22 -8.74 -20.89
C VAL A 37 1.86 -9.63 -19.81
N PRO A 38 3.15 -9.43 -19.46
CA PRO A 38 3.82 -10.21 -18.42
C PRO A 38 3.54 -9.63 -17.02
N THR A 39 2.32 -9.81 -16.52
CA THR A 39 1.94 -9.48 -15.13
C THR A 39 1.21 -10.65 -14.48
N ARG A 40 1.52 -10.96 -13.20
CA ARG A 40 0.78 -11.97 -12.43
C ARG A 40 -0.58 -11.47 -11.97
N PHE A 41 -0.75 -10.15 -11.86
CA PHE A 41 -2.02 -9.51 -11.53
C PHE A 41 -3.10 -9.70 -12.60
N ARG A 42 -2.79 -10.30 -13.76
CA ARG A 42 -3.81 -10.71 -14.73
C ARG A 42 -4.64 -11.90 -14.26
N ASP A 43 -4.10 -12.70 -13.34
CA ASP A 43 -4.75 -13.88 -12.79
C ASP A 43 -5.62 -13.46 -11.57
N PRO A 44 -6.95 -13.64 -11.64
CA PRO A 44 -7.85 -13.30 -10.54
C PRO A 44 -7.50 -14.03 -9.24
N GLU A 45 -7.10 -15.30 -9.31
CA GLU A 45 -6.81 -16.10 -8.12
C GLU A 45 -5.53 -15.62 -7.44
N TYR A 46 -4.51 -15.27 -8.25
CA TYR A 46 -3.30 -14.66 -7.73
C TYR A 46 -3.58 -13.35 -6.96
N VAL A 47 -4.48 -12.51 -7.50
CA VAL A 47 -4.87 -11.26 -6.83
C VAL A 47 -5.58 -11.56 -5.51
N TYR A 48 -6.46 -12.55 -5.47
CA TYR A 48 -7.10 -12.99 -4.23
C TYR A 48 -6.08 -13.51 -3.18
N GLU A 49 -5.22 -14.46 -3.54
CA GLU A 49 -4.21 -15.04 -2.63
C GLU A 49 -3.18 -14.03 -2.09
N SER A 50 -3.01 -12.92 -2.81
CA SER A 50 -2.14 -11.80 -2.44
C SER A 50 -2.86 -10.66 -1.72
N THR A 51 -4.19 -10.72 -1.58
CA THR A 51 -5.01 -9.71 -0.90
C THR A 51 -5.31 -10.12 0.54
N CYS A 52 -4.85 -9.31 1.50
CA CYS A 52 -5.33 -9.44 2.88
C CYS A 52 -6.65 -8.66 3.03
N LEU A 53 -7.77 -9.37 3.20
CA LEU A 53 -9.11 -8.80 3.37
C LEU A 53 -9.30 -8.17 4.77
N THR A 54 -8.60 -7.08 5.03
CA THR A 54 -8.78 -6.28 6.25
C THR A 54 -10.17 -5.63 6.30
N GLU A 55 -10.67 -5.30 7.50
CA GLU A 55 -11.98 -4.66 7.67
C GLU A 55 -12.20 -3.38 6.83
N PRO A 56 -11.20 -2.47 6.67
CA PRO A 56 -11.32 -1.34 5.75
C PRO A 56 -11.55 -1.75 4.29
N LEU A 57 -10.86 -2.81 3.82
CA LEU A 57 -11.01 -3.30 2.45
C LEU A 57 -12.37 -3.99 2.26
N LYS A 58 -12.81 -4.81 3.23
CA LYS A 58 -14.16 -5.39 3.22
C LYS A 58 -15.24 -4.32 3.17
N SER A 59 -15.14 -3.29 4.02
CA SER A 59 -16.07 -2.15 4.04
C SER A 59 -16.07 -1.38 2.72
N PHE A 60 -14.90 -1.21 2.10
CA PHE A 60 -14.78 -0.59 0.78
C PHE A 60 -15.51 -1.41 -0.29
N ILE A 61 -15.23 -2.71 -0.40
CA ILE A 61 -15.86 -3.61 -1.38
C ILE A 61 -17.38 -3.66 -1.17
N GLY A 62 -17.82 -3.85 0.08
CA GLY A 62 -19.25 -3.88 0.42
C GLY A 62 -19.97 -2.58 0.10
N GLY A 63 -19.31 -1.43 0.35
CA GLY A 63 -19.85 -0.12 -0.03
C GLY A 63 -19.98 0.06 -1.54
N VAL A 64 -19.05 -0.49 -2.34
CA VAL A 64 -19.16 -0.48 -3.82
C VAL A 64 -20.31 -1.36 -4.28
N ALA A 65 -20.47 -2.56 -3.72
CA ALA A 65 -21.57 -3.46 -4.07
C ALA A 65 -22.95 -2.87 -3.71
N GLU A 66 -23.06 -2.26 -2.53
CA GLU A 66 -24.26 -1.52 -2.10
C GLU A 66 -24.58 -0.38 -3.06
N ALA A 67 -23.59 0.45 -3.38
CA ALA A 67 -23.77 1.61 -4.26
C ALA A 67 -24.15 1.22 -5.70
N LEU A 68 -23.61 0.12 -6.23
CA LEU A 68 -24.03 -0.46 -7.53
C LEU A 68 -25.47 -1.00 -7.52
N SER A 69 -26.10 -1.08 -6.36
CA SER A 69 -27.51 -1.48 -6.22
C SER A 69 -28.46 -0.29 -6.04
N ILE A 70 -27.93 0.91 -5.77
CA ILE A 70 -28.69 2.16 -5.59
C ILE A 70 -28.84 2.88 -6.93
N GLY A 71 -30.04 3.35 -7.28
CA GLY A 71 -30.36 4.00 -8.56
C GLY A 71 -29.76 5.39 -8.82
N GLN A 72 -28.67 5.76 -8.14
CA GLN A 72 -28.03 7.07 -8.27
C GLN A 72 -26.53 6.94 -8.60
N PRO A 73 -25.97 7.87 -9.39
CA PRO A 73 -24.53 7.92 -9.57
C PRO A 73 -23.82 8.26 -8.28
N SER A 74 -22.78 7.50 -7.98
CA SER A 74 -22.03 7.60 -6.75
C SER A 74 -20.55 7.38 -6.99
N GLY A 75 -19.72 7.68 -6.00
CA GLY A 75 -18.28 7.43 -6.09
C GLY A 75 -17.46 8.55 -5.48
N GLY A 76 -16.22 8.66 -5.94
CA GLY A 76 -15.30 9.67 -5.45
C GLY A 76 -13.83 9.26 -5.53
N PRO A 77 -12.96 10.15 -5.06
CA PRO A 77 -11.54 9.88 -5.00
C PRO A 77 -11.20 8.82 -3.93
N LEU A 78 -10.29 7.92 -4.26
CA LEU A 78 -9.53 7.13 -3.28
C LEU A 78 -8.40 8.00 -2.72
N GLU A 79 -8.75 8.91 -1.82
CA GLU A 79 -7.80 9.84 -1.19
C GLU A 79 -7.00 9.13 -0.11
N ARG A 80 -5.77 8.73 -0.44
CA ARG A 80 -4.72 8.35 0.53
C ARG A 80 -3.35 8.54 -0.08
N ALA A 81 -2.34 8.66 0.78
CA ALA A 81 -0.96 8.71 0.33
C ALA A 81 -0.55 7.50 -0.53
N PHE A 82 0.62 7.60 -1.14
CA PHE A 82 1.16 6.55 -1.99
C PHE A 82 1.39 5.25 -1.21
N GLY A 83 1.24 4.09 -1.87
CA GLY A 83 1.54 2.79 -1.24
C GLY A 83 0.50 2.22 -0.26
N PHE A 84 -0.72 2.75 -0.22
CA PHE A 84 -1.86 2.19 0.54
C PHE A 84 -2.68 1.12 -0.22
N GLY A 85 -2.26 0.72 -1.41
CA GLY A 85 -2.95 -0.32 -2.18
C GLY A 85 -4.14 0.16 -3.02
N LYS A 86 -4.21 1.44 -3.42
CA LYS A 86 -5.26 1.99 -4.29
C LYS A 86 -5.42 1.20 -5.59
N THR A 87 -4.35 1.13 -6.39
CA THR A 87 -4.31 0.35 -7.63
C THR A 87 -4.60 -1.13 -7.39
N HIS A 88 -4.07 -1.73 -6.33
CA HIS A 88 -4.35 -3.12 -5.96
C HIS A 88 -5.84 -3.35 -5.70
N ALA A 89 -6.50 -2.46 -4.97
CA ALA A 89 -7.93 -2.54 -4.70
C ALA A 89 -8.78 -2.34 -5.97
N MET A 90 -8.35 -1.47 -6.90
CA MET A 90 -9.01 -1.30 -8.19
C MET A 90 -8.85 -2.54 -9.08
N ILE A 91 -7.67 -3.18 -9.08
CA ILE A 91 -7.43 -4.46 -9.75
C ILE A 91 -8.29 -5.57 -9.14
N LEU A 92 -8.42 -5.60 -7.80
CA LEU A 92 -9.30 -6.54 -7.13
C LEU A 92 -10.76 -6.33 -7.55
N LEU A 93 -11.28 -5.09 -7.52
CA LEU A 93 -12.64 -4.78 -7.98
C LEU A 93 -12.86 -5.15 -9.45
N TRP A 94 -11.86 -4.90 -10.30
CA TRP A 94 -11.88 -5.33 -11.70
C TRP A 94 -12.11 -6.83 -11.80
N HIS A 95 -11.31 -7.64 -11.10
CA HIS A 95 -11.44 -9.10 -11.13
C HIS A 95 -12.73 -9.60 -10.49
N LEU A 96 -13.15 -9.02 -9.38
CA LEU A 96 -14.39 -9.40 -8.69
C LEU A 96 -15.63 -9.25 -9.60
N LEU A 97 -15.58 -8.33 -10.57
CA LEU A 97 -16.73 -8.06 -11.45
C LEU A 97 -16.52 -8.48 -12.91
N ASN A 98 -15.28 -8.67 -13.38
CA ASN A 98 -14.96 -9.11 -14.75
C ASN A 98 -14.45 -10.55 -14.85
N SER A 99 -14.47 -11.31 -13.75
CA SER A 99 -14.19 -12.75 -13.71
C SER A 99 -15.20 -13.47 -12.82
N ASP A 100 -15.05 -14.79 -12.67
CA ASP A 100 -15.83 -15.60 -11.73
C ASP A 100 -15.32 -15.54 -10.28
N LEU A 101 -14.29 -14.73 -9.99
CA LEU A 101 -13.60 -14.69 -8.69
C LEU A 101 -14.56 -14.49 -7.51
N ALA A 102 -15.48 -13.52 -7.61
CA ALA A 102 -16.45 -13.25 -6.55
C ALA A 102 -17.42 -14.41 -6.29
N LEU A 103 -17.62 -15.29 -7.28
CA LEU A 103 -18.50 -16.46 -7.18
C LEU A 103 -17.80 -17.70 -6.63
N ARG A 104 -16.45 -17.72 -6.67
CA ARG A 104 -15.64 -18.84 -6.17
C ARG A 104 -15.32 -18.76 -4.67
N HIS A 105 -15.42 -17.57 -4.07
CA HIS A 105 -15.05 -17.30 -2.67
C HIS A 105 -16.23 -16.72 -1.90
N GLU A 106 -16.74 -17.46 -0.91
CA GLU A 106 -18.00 -17.18 -0.21
C GLU A 106 -17.99 -15.84 0.54
N GLU A 107 -16.83 -15.39 1.03
CA GLU A 107 -16.72 -14.12 1.77
C GLU A 107 -17.15 -12.91 0.93
N PHE A 108 -17.07 -12.97 -0.40
CA PHE A 108 -17.52 -11.89 -1.26
C PHE A 108 -19.04 -11.82 -1.39
N ALA A 109 -19.73 -12.95 -1.25
CA ALA A 109 -21.18 -12.98 -1.19
C ALA A 109 -21.70 -12.24 0.05
N GLU A 110 -21.01 -12.37 1.20
CA GLU A 110 -21.32 -11.62 2.43
C GLU A 110 -21.14 -10.10 2.26
N LEU A 111 -20.27 -9.68 1.34
CA LEU A 111 -20.07 -8.28 0.97
C LEU A 111 -21.07 -7.79 -0.09
N GLY A 112 -22.04 -8.60 -0.49
CA GLY A 112 -23.09 -8.22 -1.45
C GLY A 112 -22.70 -8.38 -2.93
N LEU A 113 -21.57 -9.02 -3.24
CA LEU A 113 -21.19 -9.34 -4.61
C LEU A 113 -21.94 -10.57 -5.11
N THR A 114 -23.14 -10.34 -5.64
CA THR A 114 -24.02 -11.39 -6.19
C THR A 114 -23.69 -11.70 -7.65
N GLU A 115 -24.08 -12.89 -8.12
CA GLU A 115 -24.00 -13.26 -9.55
C GLU A 115 -24.72 -12.25 -10.45
N GLU A 116 -25.89 -11.74 -10.03
CA GLU A 116 -26.60 -10.70 -10.76
C GLU A 116 -25.72 -9.45 -10.92
N LEU A 117 -25.08 -9.02 -9.85
CA LEU A 117 -24.25 -7.81 -9.83
C LEU A 117 -23.01 -7.97 -10.71
N VAL A 118 -22.33 -9.12 -10.67
CA VAL A 118 -21.21 -9.46 -11.56
C VAL A 118 -21.64 -9.43 -13.03
N LYS A 119 -22.73 -10.13 -13.37
CA LYS A 119 -23.21 -10.28 -14.76
C LYS A 119 -23.69 -8.98 -15.38
N SER A 120 -24.31 -8.12 -14.58
CA SER A 120 -25.04 -6.95 -15.06
C SER A 120 -24.28 -5.63 -15.02
N THR A 121 -23.11 -5.61 -14.37
CA THR A 121 -22.27 -4.42 -14.26
C THR A 121 -21.33 -4.30 -15.45
N LEU A 122 -21.43 -3.20 -16.20
CA LEU A 122 -20.39 -2.78 -17.13
C LEU A 122 -19.23 -2.22 -16.32
N VAL A 123 -18.06 -2.87 -16.39
CA VAL A 123 -16.86 -2.44 -15.67
C VAL A 123 -15.85 -1.96 -16.68
N LEU A 124 -15.41 -0.72 -16.53
CA LEU A 124 -14.41 -0.09 -17.39
C LEU A 124 -13.32 0.53 -16.52
N GLY A 125 -12.11 0.61 -17.06
CA GLY A 125 -11.02 1.28 -16.38
C GLY A 125 -10.11 2.06 -17.30
N MET A 126 -9.33 2.98 -16.74
CA MET A 126 -8.29 3.70 -17.48
C MET A 126 -7.15 4.07 -16.54
N ASP A 127 -5.95 4.22 -17.09
CA ASP A 127 -4.80 4.80 -16.41
C ASP A 127 -4.59 6.21 -16.99
N PHE A 128 -4.64 7.25 -16.14
CA PHE A 128 -4.56 8.63 -16.61
C PHE A 128 -3.11 9.12 -16.84
N THR A 129 -2.11 8.29 -16.60
CA THR A 129 -0.73 8.59 -17.03
C THR A 129 -0.52 8.36 -18.52
N GLU A 130 -1.33 7.51 -19.15
CA GLU A 130 -1.26 7.19 -20.57
C GLU A 130 -1.78 8.35 -21.45
N GLU A 131 -1.38 8.34 -22.72
CA GLU A 131 -1.92 9.26 -23.72
C GLU A 131 -3.30 8.81 -24.19
N LYS A 132 -4.22 9.76 -24.37
CA LYS A 132 -5.56 9.53 -24.97
C LYS A 132 -6.39 8.45 -24.24
N PRO A 133 -6.65 8.57 -22.93
CA PRO A 133 -7.34 7.54 -22.12
C PRO A 133 -8.73 7.11 -22.65
N PHE A 134 -9.40 7.95 -23.44
CA PHE A 134 -10.70 7.60 -24.05
C PHE A 134 -10.60 6.57 -25.15
N SER A 135 -9.48 6.49 -25.89
CA SER A 135 -9.30 5.39 -26.85
C SER A 135 -9.31 4.05 -26.12
N LYS A 136 -8.76 4.00 -24.91
CA LYS A 136 -8.73 2.79 -24.08
C LYS A 136 -10.11 2.33 -23.64
N LEU A 137 -11.00 3.27 -23.31
CA LEU A 137 -12.40 2.95 -23.03
C LEU A 137 -13.11 2.38 -24.27
N VAL A 138 -12.85 2.94 -25.46
CA VAL A 138 -13.40 2.40 -26.72
C VAL A 138 -12.91 0.98 -26.97
N GLU A 139 -11.61 0.71 -26.78
CA GLU A 139 -11.04 -0.64 -26.94
C GLU A 139 -11.71 -1.65 -26.00
N GLN A 140 -11.92 -1.28 -24.74
CA GLN A 140 -12.66 -2.13 -23.81
C GLN A 140 -14.08 -2.38 -24.27
N LEU A 141 -14.82 -1.37 -24.72
CA LEU A 141 -16.16 -1.57 -25.27
C LEU A 141 -16.15 -2.51 -26.49
N LYS A 142 -15.13 -2.42 -27.35
CA LYS A 142 -14.97 -3.36 -28.47
C LYS A 142 -14.73 -4.78 -27.98
N ALA A 143 -13.91 -4.97 -26.95
CA ALA A 143 -13.71 -6.28 -26.31
C ALA A 143 -15.00 -6.81 -25.66
N TYR A 144 -15.82 -5.93 -25.06
CA TYR A 144 -17.16 -6.28 -24.56
C TYR A 144 -18.15 -6.68 -25.66
N ALA A 145 -17.99 -6.16 -26.87
CA ALA A 145 -18.86 -6.46 -28.00
C ALA A 145 -18.51 -7.77 -28.73
N ASP A 146 -17.35 -8.36 -28.42
CA ASP A 146 -16.92 -9.65 -28.95
C ASP A 146 -17.63 -10.80 -28.21
N VAL A 147 -18.47 -11.53 -28.94
CA VAL A 147 -19.23 -12.69 -28.42
C VAL A 147 -18.34 -13.90 -28.11
N SER A 148 -17.10 -13.91 -28.61
CA SER A 148 -16.06 -14.89 -28.26
C SER A 148 -15.05 -14.35 -27.26
N GLY A 149 -15.22 -13.09 -26.84
CA GLY A 149 -14.34 -12.42 -25.91
C GLY A 149 -14.62 -12.77 -24.43
N PRO A 150 -13.73 -12.37 -23.53
CA PRO A 150 -13.81 -12.72 -22.11
C PRO A 150 -15.05 -12.13 -21.40
N ALA A 151 -15.58 -11.02 -21.91
CA ALA A 151 -16.84 -10.48 -21.40
C ALA A 151 -18.01 -11.47 -21.58
N ALA A 152 -18.05 -12.25 -22.67
CA ALA A 152 -19.15 -13.17 -22.96
C ALA A 152 -19.20 -14.37 -22.00
N GLU A 153 -18.08 -14.71 -21.34
CA GLU A 153 -18.01 -15.80 -20.37
C GLU A 153 -18.62 -15.42 -19.01
N VAL A 154 -18.54 -14.13 -18.65
CA VAL A 154 -18.87 -13.65 -17.29
C VAL A 154 -20.10 -12.76 -17.27
N LYS A 155 -20.34 -11.98 -18.33
CA LYS A 155 -21.38 -10.94 -18.37
C LYS A 155 -22.68 -11.45 -18.95
N ASP A 156 -23.76 -10.73 -18.67
CA ASP A 156 -25.04 -10.97 -19.31
C ASP A 156 -24.91 -10.81 -20.83
N HIS A 157 -25.30 -11.84 -21.59
CA HIS A 157 -25.30 -11.81 -23.06
C HIS A 157 -26.04 -10.59 -23.63
N ARG A 158 -27.09 -10.11 -22.95
CA ARG A 158 -27.83 -8.92 -23.37
C ARG A 158 -27.00 -7.64 -23.26
N LEU A 159 -26.06 -7.57 -22.32
CA LEU A 159 -25.10 -6.46 -22.21
C LEU A 159 -24.10 -6.50 -23.38
N VAL A 160 -23.53 -7.66 -23.68
CA VAL A 160 -22.63 -7.87 -24.84
C VAL A 160 -23.32 -7.44 -26.14
N MET A 161 -24.56 -7.88 -26.36
CA MET A 161 -25.34 -7.50 -27.54
C MET A 161 -25.73 -6.03 -27.57
N ALA A 162 -25.99 -5.41 -26.42
CA ALA A 162 -26.24 -3.97 -26.33
C ALA A 162 -25.00 -3.17 -26.73
N THR A 163 -23.83 -3.55 -26.22
CA THR A 163 -22.55 -2.94 -26.59
C THR A 163 -22.30 -3.06 -28.08
N SER A 164 -22.40 -4.27 -28.64
CA SER A 164 -22.22 -4.52 -30.08
C SER A 164 -23.15 -3.67 -30.95
N SER A 165 -24.45 -3.60 -30.60
CA SER A 165 -25.45 -2.78 -31.30
C SER A 165 -25.09 -1.29 -31.30
N VAL A 166 -24.75 -0.74 -30.14
CA VAL A 166 -24.43 0.69 -30.00
C VAL A 166 -23.14 1.06 -30.73
N LEU A 167 -22.12 0.20 -30.68
CA LEU A 167 -20.87 0.43 -31.42
C LEU A 167 -21.07 0.33 -32.94
N GLY A 168 -21.99 -0.52 -33.41
CA GLY A 168 -22.32 -0.63 -34.84
C GLY A 168 -23.15 0.53 -35.39
N GLU A 169 -23.97 1.17 -34.55
CA GLU A 169 -24.82 2.31 -34.90
C GLU A 169 -24.06 3.65 -34.90
N ARG A 170 -22.94 3.74 -34.17
CA ARG A 170 -22.16 4.97 -34.01
C ARG A 170 -20.88 4.94 -34.83
N ARG A 171 -20.56 6.06 -35.49
CA ARG A 171 -19.21 6.27 -36.05
C ARG A 171 -18.26 6.64 -34.91
N ILE A 172 -17.46 5.68 -34.49
CA ILE A 172 -16.45 5.89 -33.45
C ILE A 172 -15.17 6.38 -34.13
N GLY A 173 -14.90 7.68 -33.97
CA GLY A 173 -13.65 8.28 -34.44
C GLY A 173 -12.44 7.89 -33.60
N PRO A 174 -11.22 8.21 -34.06
CA PRO A 174 -9.98 7.96 -33.32
C PRO A 174 -9.90 8.78 -32.02
N GLU A 175 -10.63 9.91 -31.94
CA GLU A 175 -10.75 10.73 -30.75
C GLU A 175 -12.22 11.10 -30.52
N MET A 176 -12.70 10.88 -29.29
CA MET A 176 -14.06 11.24 -28.87
C MET A 176 -14.04 12.48 -27.98
N SER A 177 -15.07 13.32 -28.07
CA SER A 177 -15.30 14.39 -27.11
C SER A 177 -15.73 13.82 -25.75
N SER A 178 -15.60 14.61 -24.68
CA SER A 178 -16.05 14.25 -23.34
C SER A 178 -17.54 13.90 -23.29
N HIS A 179 -18.36 14.70 -23.96
CA HIS A 179 -19.80 14.48 -24.06
C HIS A 179 -20.15 13.22 -24.85
N ASP A 180 -19.51 13.00 -26.01
CA ASP A 180 -19.79 11.83 -26.85
C ASP A 180 -19.38 10.53 -26.16
N MET A 181 -18.27 10.54 -25.42
CA MET A 181 -17.84 9.38 -24.63
C MET A 181 -18.84 9.08 -23.51
N ALA A 182 -19.25 10.09 -22.73
CA ALA A 182 -20.26 9.91 -21.69
C ALA A 182 -21.57 9.33 -22.26
N ARG A 183 -22.06 9.89 -23.38
CA ARG A 183 -23.26 9.38 -24.05
C ARG A 183 -23.08 7.98 -24.61
N LEU A 184 -21.91 7.64 -25.15
CA LEU A 184 -21.64 6.28 -25.62
C LEU A 184 -21.81 5.26 -24.49
N LEU A 185 -21.24 5.52 -23.31
CA LEU A 185 -21.37 4.63 -22.17
C LEU A 185 -22.82 4.47 -21.71
N VAL A 186 -23.55 5.58 -21.61
CA VAL A 186 -24.96 5.55 -21.19
C VAL A 186 -25.86 4.90 -22.22
N ASP A 187 -25.64 5.10 -23.51
CA ASP A 187 -26.39 4.44 -24.58
C ASP A 187 -26.26 2.91 -24.51
N VAL A 188 -25.06 2.38 -24.23
CA VAL A 188 -24.86 0.93 -24.01
C VAL A 188 -25.74 0.43 -22.85
N LEU A 189 -25.72 1.15 -21.73
CA LEU A 189 -26.46 0.79 -20.51
C LEU A 189 -27.98 0.91 -20.71
N VAL A 190 -28.46 1.93 -21.40
CA VAL A 190 -29.87 2.11 -21.76
C VAL A 190 -30.30 1.01 -22.73
N ARG A 191 -29.52 0.71 -23.77
CA ARG A 191 -29.82 -0.38 -24.71
C ARG A 191 -29.84 -1.75 -24.02
N TYR A 192 -28.97 -1.96 -23.04
CA TYR A 192 -29.00 -3.17 -22.22
C TYR A 192 -30.30 -3.28 -21.41
N ARG A 193 -30.77 -2.17 -20.83
CA ARG A 193 -32.07 -2.10 -20.15
C ARG A 193 -33.25 -2.38 -21.08
N GLU A 194 -33.25 -1.79 -22.28
CA GLU A 194 -34.28 -2.02 -23.31
C GLU A 194 -34.39 -3.51 -23.70
N ARG A 195 -33.26 -4.23 -23.63
CA ARG A 195 -33.20 -5.69 -23.83
C ARG A 195 -33.61 -6.50 -22.59
N GLY A 196 -34.13 -5.86 -21.54
CA GLY A 196 -34.56 -6.49 -20.30
C GLY A 196 -33.45 -6.68 -19.25
N GLY A 197 -32.29 -6.05 -19.45
CA GLY A 197 -31.18 -6.04 -18.51
C GLY A 197 -31.39 -5.10 -17.33
N ARG A 198 -30.52 -5.22 -16.32
CA ARG A 198 -30.45 -4.32 -15.16
C ARG A 198 -29.11 -3.58 -15.19
N PRO A 199 -29.01 -2.43 -15.88
CA PRO A 199 -27.72 -1.81 -16.12
C PRO A 199 -27.10 -1.26 -14.85
N ARG A 200 -25.79 -1.47 -14.70
CA ARG A 200 -24.95 -0.91 -13.64
C ARG A 200 -23.61 -0.52 -14.26
N LEU A 201 -22.96 0.53 -13.75
CA LEU A 201 -21.63 0.95 -14.23
C LEU A 201 -20.64 1.03 -13.07
N LEU A 202 -19.49 0.38 -13.23
CA LEU A 202 -18.30 0.66 -12.44
C LEU A 202 -17.23 1.27 -13.36
N LEU A 203 -16.76 2.48 -13.04
CA LEU A 203 -15.65 3.13 -13.73
C LEU A 203 -14.47 3.30 -12.77
N LEU A 204 -13.31 2.78 -13.16
CA LEU A 204 -12.07 2.79 -12.38
C LEU A 204 -11.01 3.66 -13.08
N ILE A 205 -10.57 4.76 -12.47
CA ILE A 205 -9.58 5.67 -13.06
C ILE A 205 -8.32 5.68 -12.20
N ASP A 206 -7.31 4.92 -12.62
CA ASP A 206 -6.04 4.82 -11.92
C ASP A 206 -5.15 6.04 -12.21
N GLU A 207 -4.28 6.38 -11.25
CA GLU A 207 -3.28 7.44 -11.36
C GLU A 207 -3.80 8.81 -11.88
N LEU A 208 -5.05 9.18 -11.57
CA LEU A 208 -5.63 10.48 -11.96
C LEU A 208 -4.81 11.64 -11.40
N GLY A 209 -4.48 11.57 -10.10
CA GLY A 209 -3.69 12.61 -9.42
C GLY A 209 -2.31 12.80 -10.06
N TYR A 210 -1.55 11.71 -10.15
CA TYR A 210 -0.20 11.74 -10.71
C TYR A 210 -0.19 12.13 -12.19
N GLY A 211 -1.07 11.54 -13.01
CA GLY A 211 -1.22 11.88 -14.43
C GLY A 211 -1.59 13.35 -14.66
N ALA A 212 -2.51 13.91 -13.87
CA ALA A 212 -2.84 15.33 -13.92
C ALA A 212 -1.66 16.21 -13.51
N SER A 213 -0.94 15.85 -12.45
CA SER A 213 0.25 16.59 -11.99
C SER A 213 1.34 16.65 -13.08
N LEU A 214 1.65 15.52 -13.72
CA LEU A 214 2.62 15.45 -14.82
C LEU A 214 2.20 16.32 -16.01
N LYS A 215 0.94 16.18 -16.45
CA LYS A 215 0.40 16.91 -17.60
C LYS A 215 0.36 18.42 -17.35
N LEU A 216 -0.06 18.84 -16.16
CA LEU A 216 -0.07 20.26 -15.77
C LEU A 216 1.34 20.83 -15.62
N LYS A 217 2.29 20.05 -15.08
CA LYS A 217 3.69 20.48 -14.99
C LYS A 217 4.28 20.74 -16.39
N ALA A 218 4.13 19.79 -17.30
CA ALA A 218 4.60 19.95 -18.69
C ALA A 218 3.88 21.11 -19.40
N TYR A 219 2.58 21.31 -19.14
CA TYR A 219 1.86 22.49 -19.62
C TYR A 219 2.49 23.81 -19.13
N CYS A 220 2.79 23.92 -17.83
CA CYS A 220 3.36 25.13 -17.25
C CYS A 220 4.82 25.39 -17.66
N GLU A 221 5.63 24.34 -17.82
CA GLU A 221 7.06 24.44 -18.13
C GLU A 221 7.33 24.54 -19.63
N GLU A 222 6.53 23.87 -20.47
CA GLU A 222 6.77 23.71 -21.91
C GLU A 222 5.70 24.40 -22.79
N GLY A 223 4.62 24.92 -22.21
CA GLY A 223 3.54 25.58 -22.96
C GLY A 223 2.66 24.60 -23.76
N ARG A 224 2.64 23.31 -23.38
CA ARG A 224 1.88 22.24 -24.06
C ARG A 224 0.39 22.29 -23.76
N GLU A 225 -0.32 23.20 -24.42
CA GLU A 225 -1.77 23.44 -24.28
C GLU A 225 -2.62 22.17 -24.44
N GLU A 226 -2.18 21.22 -25.27
CA GLU A 226 -2.88 19.94 -25.48
C GLU A 226 -2.98 19.09 -24.20
N LEU A 227 -1.98 19.17 -23.30
CA LEU A 227 -1.96 18.42 -22.05
C LEU A 227 -2.94 19.02 -21.03
N TYR A 228 -3.04 20.35 -20.97
CA TYR A 228 -4.08 21.02 -20.18
C TYR A 228 -5.48 20.70 -20.71
N ALA A 229 -5.64 20.69 -22.04
CA ALA A 229 -6.89 20.32 -22.68
C ALA A 229 -7.27 18.87 -22.36
N GLU A 230 -6.31 17.94 -22.27
CA GLU A 230 -6.57 16.56 -21.87
C GLU A 230 -7.05 16.42 -20.42
N VAL A 231 -6.45 17.14 -19.48
CA VAL A 231 -6.91 17.20 -18.07
C VAL A 231 -8.33 17.75 -17.98
N SER A 232 -8.59 18.88 -18.64
CA SER A 232 -9.93 19.49 -18.70
C SER A 232 -10.94 18.53 -19.33
N LYS A 233 -10.56 17.86 -20.42
CA LYS A 233 -11.40 16.89 -21.13
C LYS A 233 -11.82 15.73 -20.22
N LEU A 234 -10.93 15.21 -19.37
CA LEU A 234 -11.29 14.16 -18.42
C LEU A 234 -12.29 14.66 -17.36
N ILE A 235 -12.06 15.84 -16.80
CA ILE A 235 -12.95 16.47 -15.82
C ILE A 235 -14.35 16.68 -16.41
N ASP A 236 -14.42 17.28 -17.61
CA ASP A 236 -15.66 17.51 -18.33
C ASP A 236 -16.39 16.18 -18.62
N PHE A 237 -15.64 15.11 -18.90
CA PHE A 237 -16.23 13.78 -19.11
C PHE A 237 -16.88 13.25 -17.84
N LEU A 238 -16.24 13.39 -16.68
CA LEU A 238 -16.82 12.97 -15.40
C LEU A 238 -18.08 13.77 -15.05
N GLU A 239 -18.11 15.06 -15.38
CA GLU A 239 -19.30 15.90 -15.21
C GLU A 239 -20.44 15.47 -16.13
N HIS A 240 -20.16 15.27 -17.42
CA HIS A 240 -21.15 14.81 -18.39
C HIS A 240 -21.65 13.40 -18.05
N LEU A 241 -20.76 12.51 -17.65
CA LEU A 241 -21.10 11.13 -17.26
C LEU A 241 -22.04 11.12 -16.06
N TYR A 242 -21.77 11.93 -15.03
CA TYR A 242 -22.66 12.06 -13.87
C TYR A 242 -24.08 12.44 -14.31
N ALA A 243 -24.21 13.51 -15.10
CA ALA A 243 -25.51 14.04 -15.53
C ALA A 243 -26.27 13.04 -16.42
N GLU A 244 -25.58 12.34 -17.32
CA GLU A 244 -26.17 11.34 -18.20
C GLU A 244 -26.64 10.10 -17.43
N LEU A 245 -25.86 9.61 -16.46
CA LEU A 245 -26.23 8.47 -15.61
C LEU A 245 -27.38 8.80 -14.66
N GLU A 246 -27.38 9.99 -14.08
CA GLU A 246 -28.47 10.49 -13.23
C GLU A 246 -29.78 10.57 -14.03
N ARG A 247 -29.73 11.19 -15.22
CA ARG A 247 -30.89 11.29 -16.12
C ARG A 247 -31.43 9.92 -16.53
N ALA A 248 -30.53 8.97 -16.80
CA ALA A 248 -30.90 7.61 -17.17
C ALA A 248 -31.29 6.73 -15.97
N ALA A 249 -31.17 7.23 -14.72
CA ALA A 249 -31.35 6.46 -13.49
C ALA A 249 -30.58 5.13 -13.53
N VAL A 250 -29.30 5.18 -13.89
CA VAL A 250 -28.42 4.00 -13.91
C VAL A 250 -27.59 3.99 -12.63
N PRO A 251 -27.68 2.93 -11.79
CA PRO A 251 -26.74 2.71 -10.69
C PRO A 251 -25.31 2.77 -11.18
N SER A 252 -24.48 3.59 -10.55
CA SER A 252 -23.09 3.68 -10.94
C SER A 252 -22.17 4.05 -9.80
N VAL A 253 -20.94 3.56 -9.91
CA VAL A 253 -19.83 3.85 -9.01
C VAL A 253 -18.64 4.31 -9.86
N VAL A 254 -18.17 5.53 -9.65
CA VAL A 254 -17.00 6.09 -10.34
C VAL A 254 -15.91 6.35 -9.32
N ILE A 255 -14.78 5.64 -9.45
CA ILE A 255 -13.68 5.67 -8.48
C ILE A 255 -12.43 6.16 -9.21
N TRP A 256 -11.74 7.13 -8.63
CA TRP A 256 -10.45 7.59 -9.17
C TRP A 256 -9.37 7.68 -8.11
N ALA A 257 -8.13 7.33 -8.47
CA ALA A 257 -7.00 7.39 -7.58
C ALA A 257 -6.34 8.79 -7.61
N ILE A 258 -6.29 9.45 -6.45
CA ILE A 258 -5.55 10.69 -6.24
C ILE A 258 -4.84 10.61 -4.89
N ALA A 259 -3.51 10.73 -4.88
CA ALA A 259 -2.78 10.79 -3.62
C ALA A 259 -2.72 12.23 -3.08
N ASP A 260 -2.66 12.36 -1.75
CA ASP A 260 -2.49 13.66 -1.08
C ASP A 260 -1.24 14.41 -1.60
N GLN A 261 -0.19 13.66 -1.94
CA GLN A 261 1.06 14.20 -2.50
C GLN A 261 0.85 14.77 -3.92
N ASP A 262 0.03 14.13 -4.75
CA ASP A 262 -0.25 14.61 -6.11
C ASP A 262 -1.05 15.91 -6.07
N ARG A 263 -2.04 15.98 -5.17
CA ARG A 263 -2.82 17.21 -4.94
C ARG A 263 -1.91 18.36 -4.48
N ARG A 264 -1.04 18.11 -3.50
CA ARG A 264 -0.04 19.08 -3.03
C ARG A 264 0.92 19.50 -4.14
N ALA A 265 1.30 18.60 -5.05
CA ALA A 265 2.14 18.92 -6.19
C ALA A 265 1.43 19.88 -7.17
N ILE A 266 0.13 19.66 -7.46
CA ILE A 266 -0.68 20.57 -8.28
C ILE A 266 -0.85 21.94 -7.60
N GLU A 267 -1.08 21.96 -6.28
CA GLU A 267 -1.15 23.19 -5.48
C GLU A 267 0.19 23.95 -5.50
N ALA A 268 1.32 23.25 -5.38
CA ALA A 268 2.65 23.86 -5.47
C ALA A 268 2.93 24.45 -6.87
N LEU A 269 2.41 23.84 -7.95
CA LEU A 269 2.49 24.43 -9.29
C LEU A 269 1.72 25.76 -9.36
N ARG A 270 0.50 25.80 -8.81
CA ARG A 270 -0.29 27.05 -8.72
C ARG A 270 0.49 28.15 -7.98
N ASP A 271 1.13 27.80 -6.87
CA ASP A 271 1.84 28.76 -6.02
C ASP A 271 3.16 29.24 -6.66
N ARG A 272 3.87 28.36 -7.37
CA ARG A 272 5.09 28.69 -8.13
C ARG A 272 4.82 29.73 -9.22
N HIS A 273 3.67 29.64 -9.90
CA HIS A 273 3.29 30.52 -11.00
C HIS A 273 2.41 31.70 -10.56
N TYR A 274 2.57 32.18 -9.31
CA TYR A 274 1.77 33.28 -8.76
C TYR A 274 1.75 34.55 -9.63
N GLY A 275 2.85 34.83 -10.34
CA GLY A 275 2.99 35.99 -11.23
C GLY A 275 2.34 35.85 -12.61
N ASP A 276 1.90 34.64 -12.99
CA ASP A 276 1.17 34.38 -14.25
C ASP A 276 -0.31 34.11 -13.94
N GLU A 277 -1.13 35.15 -14.13
CA GLU A 277 -2.55 35.09 -13.79
C GLU A 277 -3.33 34.04 -14.62
N LEU A 278 -2.93 33.82 -15.88
CA LEU A 278 -3.59 32.85 -16.74
C LEU A 278 -3.33 31.42 -16.27
N LEU A 279 -2.05 31.07 -16.06
CA LEU A 279 -1.64 29.75 -15.58
C LEU A 279 -2.25 29.46 -14.21
N ARG A 280 -2.16 30.42 -13.28
CA ARG A 280 -2.72 30.28 -11.94
C ARG A 280 -4.22 30.00 -11.98
N ARG A 281 -5.00 30.79 -12.72
CA ARG A 281 -6.47 30.60 -12.84
C ARG A 281 -6.83 29.25 -13.43
N ARG A 282 -6.07 28.76 -14.41
CA ARG A 282 -6.28 27.45 -15.04
C ARG A 282 -6.03 26.28 -14.09
N ILE A 283 -4.93 26.31 -13.33
CA ILE A 283 -4.63 25.29 -12.32
C ILE A 283 -5.68 25.32 -11.20
N GLU A 284 -6.07 26.52 -10.75
CA GLU A 284 -7.10 26.70 -9.74
C GLU A 284 -8.47 26.17 -10.21
N ALA A 285 -8.82 26.36 -11.48
CA ALA A 285 -10.02 25.80 -12.08
C ALA A 285 -10.02 24.26 -12.02
N VAL A 286 -8.90 23.62 -12.36
CA VAL A 286 -8.75 22.16 -12.27
C VAL A 286 -8.98 21.66 -10.85
N LEU A 287 -8.29 22.23 -9.86
CA LEU A 287 -8.44 21.84 -8.45
C LEU A 287 -9.90 21.99 -7.97
N LYS A 288 -10.51 23.14 -8.28
CA LYS A 288 -11.90 23.42 -7.90
C LYS A 288 -12.88 22.45 -8.56
N SER A 289 -12.70 22.11 -9.83
CA SER A 289 -13.56 21.16 -10.52
C SER A 289 -13.43 19.75 -9.94
N LEU A 290 -12.23 19.32 -9.54
CA LEU A 290 -12.03 18.04 -8.86
C LEU A 290 -12.73 17.99 -7.49
N ASP A 291 -12.68 19.07 -6.71
CA ASP A 291 -13.41 19.18 -5.44
C ASP A 291 -14.92 19.10 -5.65
N VAL A 292 -15.45 19.86 -6.62
CA VAL A 292 -16.88 19.86 -6.98
C VAL A 292 -17.34 18.48 -7.47
N LEU A 293 -16.55 17.80 -8.29
CA LEU A 293 -16.83 16.43 -8.74
C LEU A 293 -16.88 15.46 -7.56
N SER A 294 -15.89 15.53 -6.67
CA SER A 294 -15.82 14.70 -5.47
C SER A 294 -17.06 14.88 -4.59
N GLU A 295 -17.51 16.12 -4.38
CA GLU A 295 -18.75 16.40 -3.65
C GLU A 295 -19.99 15.84 -4.35
N ARG A 296 -20.11 15.99 -5.67
CA ARG A 296 -21.27 15.49 -6.42
C ARG A 296 -21.39 13.97 -6.33
N TYR A 297 -20.31 13.24 -6.63
CA TYR A 297 -20.32 11.79 -6.58
C TYR A 297 -20.49 11.23 -5.15
N ARG A 298 -20.08 11.96 -4.11
CA ARG A 298 -20.36 11.60 -2.71
C ARG A 298 -21.81 11.77 -2.28
N ARG A 299 -22.63 12.56 -2.97
CA ARG A 299 -24.05 12.73 -2.59
C ARG A 299 -24.84 11.44 -2.80
N GLY A 300 -24.52 10.68 -3.85
CA GLY A 300 -25.16 9.39 -4.15
C GLY A 300 -24.93 8.31 -3.09
N THR A 301 -23.91 8.46 -2.23
CA THR A 301 -23.64 7.56 -1.09
C THR A 301 -24.20 8.09 0.24
N GLY A 302 -25.09 9.08 0.22
CA GLY A 302 -25.61 9.72 1.44
C GLY A 302 -24.54 10.48 2.23
N GLY A 303 -23.50 10.98 1.55
CA GLY A 303 -22.38 11.70 2.17
C GLY A 303 -21.30 10.82 2.77
N ARG A 304 -21.40 9.48 2.67
CA ARG A 304 -20.32 8.57 3.07
C ARG A 304 -19.21 8.60 2.02
N SER A 305 -17.97 8.84 2.44
CA SER A 305 -16.82 8.66 1.54
C SER A 305 -16.79 7.24 1.01
N VAL A 306 -16.50 7.06 -0.28
CA VAL A 306 -15.91 5.81 -0.77
C VAL A 306 -14.71 5.54 0.15
N ALA A 307 -14.74 4.42 0.87
CA ALA A 307 -14.01 4.23 2.11
C ALA A 307 -12.52 4.59 1.99
N ALA A 308 -12.00 5.35 2.94
CA ALA A 308 -10.60 5.72 2.96
C ALA A 308 -9.79 4.57 3.58
N PHE A 309 -8.81 4.00 2.84
CA PHE A 309 -7.92 2.97 3.37
C PHE A 309 -7.28 3.42 4.69
N SER A 310 -7.10 2.50 5.64
CA SER A 310 -6.69 2.85 7.00
C SER A 310 -5.20 3.18 7.10
N TYR A 311 -4.84 4.27 7.79
CA TYR A 311 -3.46 4.57 8.22
C TYR A 311 -2.97 3.68 9.38
N SER A 312 -3.76 2.70 9.81
CA SER A 312 -3.42 1.83 10.93
C SER A 312 -2.14 1.04 10.66
N PRO A 313 -1.05 1.28 11.42
CA PRO A 313 0.16 0.47 11.32
C PRO A 313 -0.11 -1.01 11.57
N ARG A 314 -1.11 -1.32 12.42
CA ARG A 314 -1.52 -2.70 12.69
C ARG A 314 -1.99 -3.41 11.41
N HIS A 315 -2.88 -2.79 10.64
CA HIS A 315 -3.34 -3.38 9.37
C HIS A 315 -2.18 -3.47 8.37
N ALA A 316 -1.28 -2.48 8.33
CA ALA A 316 -0.14 -2.50 7.42
C ALA A 316 0.84 -3.65 7.71
N ILE A 317 1.15 -3.90 8.98
CA ILE A 317 1.98 -5.04 9.41
C ILE A 317 1.28 -6.36 9.12
N GLU A 318 -0.03 -6.46 9.36
CA GLU A 318 -0.82 -7.64 9.01
C GLU A 318 -0.80 -7.94 7.51
N ILE A 319 -0.97 -6.91 6.66
CA ILE A 319 -0.85 -7.01 5.21
C ILE A 319 0.56 -7.46 4.82
N ALA A 320 1.61 -6.88 5.41
CA ALA A 320 2.98 -7.28 5.15
C ALA A 320 3.23 -8.76 5.51
N ARG A 321 2.78 -9.20 6.69
CA ARG A 321 2.84 -10.60 7.12
C ARG A 321 2.11 -11.50 6.12
N PHE A 322 0.87 -11.18 5.76
CA PHE A 322 0.07 -11.97 4.84
C PHE A 322 0.69 -12.04 3.45
N ARG A 323 1.24 -10.93 2.95
CA ARG A 323 1.79 -10.85 1.59
C ARG A 323 3.09 -11.63 1.44
N VAL A 324 3.88 -11.71 2.51
CA VAL A 324 5.22 -12.31 2.51
C VAL A 324 5.20 -13.77 2.98
N LEU A 325 4.40 -14.09 3.99
CA LEU A 325 4.45 -15.37 4.68
C LEU A 325 3.25 -16.26 4.36
N LYS A 326 3.50 -17.56 4.28
CA LYS A 326 2.48 -18.62 4.23
C LYS A 326 2.76 -19.62 5.35
N PRO A 327 1.78 -19.98 6.19
CA PRO A 327 1.96 -21.05 7.15
C PRO A 327 2.40 -22.35 6.46
N VAL A 328 3.27 -23.11 7.12
CA VAL A 328 3.59 -24.48 6.72
C VAL A 328 2.35 -25.34 6.92
N GLU A 329 2.15 -26.33 6.04
CA GLU A 329 0.99 -27.21 6.11
C GLU A 329 0.97 -27.98 7.45
N GLY A 330 -0.15 -27.91 8.16
CA GLY A 330 -0.30 -28.51 9.49
C GLY A 330 0.33 -27.72 10.64
N ALA A 331 0.96 -26.56 10.39
CA ALA A 331 1.50 -25.72 11.45
C ALA A 331 0.38 -24.92 12.16
N ASP A 332 0.37 -24.98 13.50
CA ASP A 332 -0.49 -24.15 14.34
C ASP A 332 0.25 -22.87 14.74
N VAL A 333 -0.07 -21.78 14.03
CA VAL A 333 0.55 -20.46 14.24
C VAL A 333 0.21 -19.89 15.62
N GLU A 334 -1.00 -20.14 16.13
CA GLU A 334 -1.43 -19.61 17.42
C GLU A 334 -0.72 -20.34 18.56
N ALA A 335 -0.62 -21.67 18.48
CA ALA A 335 0.16 -22.46 19.44
C ALA A 335 1.64 -22.07 19.42
N ALA A 336 2.24 -21.90 18.24
CA ALA A 336 3.64 -21.48 18.13
C ALA A 336 3.88 -20.08 18.73
N SER A 337 2.95 -19.15 18.56
CA SER A 337 3.00 -17.83 19.20
C SER A 337 2.93 -17.94 20.73
N LYS A 338 2.01 -18.75 21.27
CA LYS A 338 1.89 -18.97 22.72
C LYS A 338 3.12 -19.65 23.32
N GLU A 339 3.70 -20.64 22.64
CA GLU A 339 4.96 -21.29 23.04
C GLU A 339 6.11 -20.28 23.07
N LEU A 340 6.25 -19.43 22.04
CA LEU A 340 7.25 -18.36 22.01
C LEU A 340 7.10 -17.42 23.22
N LEU A 341 5.88 -16.94 23.47
CA LEU A 341 5.61 -16.01 24.57
C LEU A 341 5.93 -16.63 25.94
N ALA A 342 5.56 -17.89 26.16
CA ALA A 342 5.82 -18.58 27.43
C ALA A 342 7.33 -18.76 27.67
N ASP A 343 8.09 -19.10 26.63
CA ASP A 343 9.52 -19.28 26.75
C ASP A 343 10.25 -17.95 26.96
N ILE A 344 9.85 -16.87 26.26
CA ILE A 344 10.40 -15.53 26.49
C ILE A 344 10.05 -15.04 27.90
N GLU A 345 8.84 -15.28 28.41
CA GLU A 345 8.45 -14.93 29.78
C GLU A 345 9.39 -15.59 30.81
N ALA A 346 9.65 -16.89 30.65
CA ALA A 346 10.54 -17.64 31.53
C ALA A 346 11.98 -17.11 31.51
N LEU A 347 12.49 -16.72 30.33
CA LEU A 347 13.83 -16.15 30.19
C LEU A 347 13.91 -14.71 30.70
N ALA A 348 12.87 -13.91 30.47
CA ALA A 348 12.77 -12.54 30.99
C ALA A 348 12.77 -12.51 32.52
N ASP A 349 12.11 -13.48 33.16
CA ASP A 349 12.16 -13.68 34.61
C ASP A 349 13.58 -14.00 35.11
N GLN A 350 14.35 -14.82 34.36
CA GLN A 350 15.72 -15.20 34.75
C GLN A 350 16.71 -14.04 34.71
N ILE A 351 16.57 -13.11 33.76
CA ILE A 351 17.47 -11.96 33.61
C ILE A 351 16.88 -10.64 34.15
N ASN A 352 15.76 -10.73 34.89
CA ASN A 352 15.12 -9.61 35.57
C ASN A 352 14.59 -8.48 34.64
N ILE A 353 14.06 -8.83 33.46
CA ILE A 353 13.41 -7.88 32.52
C ILE A 353 11.90 -8.13 32.35
N ARG A 354 11.26 -8.79 33.32
CA ARG A 354 9.82 -9.14 33.24
C ARG A 354 8.92 -7.94 32.93
N GLY A 355 9.25 -6.76 33.47
CA GLY A 355 8.50 -5.53 33.23
C GLY A 355 8.44 -5.16 31.75
N GLU A 356 9.59 -5.21 31.06
CA GLU A 356 9.68 -4.92 29.62
C GLU A 356 8.96 -5.98 28.79
N PHE A 357 9.10 -7.26 29.16
CA PHE A 357 8.35 -8.33 28.50
C PHE A 357 6.83 -8.12 28.59
N GLU A 358 6.28 -7.87 29.79
CA GLU A 358 4.84 -7.65 29.96
C GLU A 358 4.35 -6.40 29.22
N ALA A 359 5.17 -5.35 29.12
CA ALA A 359 4.86 -4.16 28.32
C ALA A 359 4.74 -4.47 26.81
N LYS A 360 5.50 -5.45 26.30
CA LYS A 360 5.53 -5.82 24.86
C LYS A 360 4.77 -7.11 24.52
N LYS A 361 4.34 -7.90 25.51
CA LYS A 361 3.69 -9.22 25.34
C LYS A 361 2.56 -9.21 24.33
N ARG A 362 1.63 -8.25 24.46
CA ARG A 362 0.50 -8.10 23.53
C ARG A 362 0.96 -7.76 22.10
N SER A 363 2.01 -6.96 21.96
CA SER A 363 2.58 -6.61 20.65
C SER A 363 3.21 -7.84 19.99
N LEU A 364 4.00 -8.61 20.75
CA LEU A 364 4.59 -9.87 20.30
C LEU A 364 3.53 -10.88 19.84
N GLU A 365 2.43 -11.00 20.59
CA GLU A 365 1.33 -11.88 20.23
C GLU A 365 0.65 -11.47 18.91
N ILE A 366 0.31 -10.18 18.77
CA ILE A 366 -0.41 -9.65 17.61
C ILE A 366 0.45 -9.71 16.34
N TYR A 367 1.74 -9.38 16.46
CA TYR A 367 2.65 -9.21 15.32
C TYR A 367 3.55 -10.43 15.06
N TYR A 368 3.35 -11.53 15.77
CA TYR A 368 4.02 -12.79 15.48
C TYR A 368 3.93 -13.13 13.97
N PRO A 369 5.04 -13.49 13.30
CA PRO A 369 6.35 -13.85 13.86
C PRO A 369 7.42 -12.75 13.87
N PHE A 370 7.07 -11.46 13.87
CA PHE A 370 8.06 -10.38 13.85
C PHE A 370 8.65 -10.08 15.23
N SER A 371 9.96 -9.81 15.31
CA SER A 371 10.64 -9.43 16.56
C SER A 371 10.23 -8.02 17.03
N PRO A 372 10.38 -7.69 18.33
CA PRO A 372 10.11 -6.35 18.85
C PRO A 372 10.77 -5.22 18.04
N GLY A 373 12.06 -5.37 17.72
CA GLY A 373 12.85 -4.41 16.97
C GLY A 373 12.36 -4.23 15.53
N LEU A 374 11.93 -5.30 14.86
CA LEU A 374 11.37 -5.17 13.52
C LEU A 374 9.99 -4.50 13.55
N VAL A 375 9.16 -4.82 14.54
CA VAL A 375 7.88 -4.13 14.75
C VAL A 375 8.11 -2.65 15.02
N ALA A 376 9.08 -2.28 15.86
CA ALA A 376 9.43 -0.90 16.13
C ALA A 376 9.86 -0.16 14.84
N LEU A 377 10.71 -0.79 14.02
CA LEU A 377 11.09 -0.27 12.71
C LEU A 377 9.87 -0.06 11.79
N MET A 378 8.98 -1.06 11.68
CA MET A 378 7.78 -0.97 10.84
C MET A 378 6.83 0.13 11.33
N MET A 379 6.69 0.31 12.65
CA MET A 379 5.90 1.38 13.24
C MET A 379 6.48 2.76 12.91
N LYS A 380 7.81 2.92 13.01
CA LYS A 380 8.51 4.16 12.63
C LYS A 380 8.34 4.46 11.13
N VAL A 381 8.54 3.47 10.27
CA VAL A 381 8.42 3.64 8.81
C VAL A 381 7.00 4.00 8.39
N MET A 382 5.96 3.68 9.18
CA MET A 382 4.59 4.12 8.94
C MET A 382 4.32 5.60 9.26
N ARG A 383 5.28 6.32 9.88
CA ARG A 383 5.16 7.72 10.27
C ARG A 383 5.91 8.62 9.29
N PRO A 384 5.23 9.41 8.45
CA PRO A 384 5.87 10.35 7.53
C PRO A 384 6.68 11.44 8.24
N GLU A 385 6.33 11.76 9.49
CA GLU A 385 7.06 12.68 10.34
C GLU A 385 8.45 12.16 10.68
N ASP A 386 8.62 10.83 10.72
CA ASP A 386 9.90 10.17 10.98
C ASP A 386 10.64 9.80 9.69
N VAL A 387 9.89 9.25 8.73
CA VAL A 387 10.41 8.71 7.47
C VAL A 387 9.60 9.30 6.31
N PRO A 388 9.93 10.51 5.83
CA PRO A 388 9.09 11.28 4.91
C PRO A 388 9.00 10.71 3.49
N GLY A 389 9.92 9.81 3.12
CA GLY A 389 9.91 9.05 1.88
C GLY A 389 9.18 7.72 1.97
N THR A 390 8.52 7.42 3.09
CA THR A 390 7.76 6.17 3.24
C THR A 390 6.68 6.02 2.15
N GLU A 391 6.59 4.80 1.64
CA GLU A 391 5.49 4.32 0.79
C GLU A 391 4.53 3.44 1.62
N PHE A 392 4.49 3.66 2.94
CA PHE A 392 3.58 3.05 3.91
C PHE A 392 3.54 1.51 3.81
N VAL A 393 2.38 0.92 3.48
CA VAL A 393 2.20 -0.54 3.42
C VAL A 393 3.21 -1.17 2.47
N ARG A 394 3.56 -0.49 1.38
CA ARG A 394 4.56 -0.97 0.43
C ARG A 394 5.96 -1.06 1.05
N SER A 395 6.39 -0.03 1.77
CA SER A 395 7.68 -0.04 2.47
C SER A 395 7.74 -1.16 3.51
N LEU A 396 6.63 -1.42 4.20
CA LEU A 396 6.51 -2.51 5.17
C LEU A 396 6.57 -3.89 4.52
N ILE A 397 5.88 -4.10 3.39
CA ILE A 397 5.98 -5.37 2.64
C ILE A 397 7.42 -5.60 2.19
N ALA A 398 8.11 -4.56 1.68
CA ALA A 398 9.50 -4.67 1.25
C ALA A 398 10.43 -5.05 2.41
N LEU A 399 10.31 -4.37 3.57
CA LEU A 399 11.10 -4.69 4.77
C LEU A 399 10.82 -6.10 5.29
N ALA A 400 9.55 -6.48 5.37
CA ALA A 400 9.15 -7.82 5.80
C ALA A 400 9.70 -8.90 4.84
N ALA A 401 9.62 -8.67 3.53
CA ALA A 401 10.10 -9.60 2.52
C ALA A 401 11.62 -9.79 2.58
N GLU A 402 12.38 -8.71 2.76
CA GLU A 402 13.83 -8.75 2.87
C GLU A 402 14.28 -9.49 4.14
N ALA A 403 13.68 -9.16 5.29
CA ALA A 403 13.98 -9.83 6.56
C ALA A 403 13.57 -11.31 6.55
N ALA A 404 12.39 -11.60 6.02
CA ALA A 404 11.87 -12.97 5.93
C ALA A 404 12.69 -13.83 4.97
N GLU A 405 13.22 -13.26 3.88
CA GLU A 405 14.02 -14.00 2.92
C GLU A 405 15.25 -14.63 3.59
N ARG A 406 15.98 -13.84 4.38
CA ARG A 406 17.14 -14.37 5.12
C ARG A 406 16.71 -15.30 6.24
N ALA A 407 15.73 -14.90 7.05
CA ALA A 407 15.27 -15.72 8.18
C ALA A 407 14.78 -17.12 7.75
N LEU A 408 14.12 -17.23 6.59
CA LEU A 408 13.48 -18.48 6.16
C LEU A 408 14.28 -19.27 5.13
N ARG A 409 15.27 -18.67 4.45
CA ARG A 409 16.14 -19.39 3.49
C ARG A 409 17.55 -19.62 4.00
N GLU A 410 18.12 -18.63 4.68
CA GLU A 410 19.50 -18.68 5.16
C GLU A 410 19.56 -19.26 6.58
N GLU A 411 18.58 -18.93 7.42
CA GLU A 411 18.58 -19.27 8.86
C GLU A 411 17.29 -19.96 9.37
N PRO A 412 16.68 -20.93 8.65
CA PRO A 412 15.32 -21.42 8.95
C PRO A 412 15.16 -22.11 10.31
N THR A 413 16.24 -22.69 10.85
CA THR A 413 16.23 -23.48 12.10
C THR A 413 16.83 -22.73 13.30
N SER A 414 17.50 -21.59 13.07
CA SER A 414 18.28 -20.86 14.09
C SER A 414 17.67 -19.52 14.50
N SER A 415 16.42 -19.26 14.09
CA SER A 415 15.69 -18.02 14.36
C SER A 415 14.28 -18.35 14.81
N PHE A 416 13.83 -17.77 15.93
CA PHE A 416 12.47 -17.96 16.47
C PHE A 416 11.48 -16.90 15.99
N THR A 417 12.00 -15.73 15.60
CA THR A 417 11.24 -14.63 15.01
C THR A 417 11.96 -14.07 13.79
N ILE A 418 11.27 -13.30 12.97
CA ILE A 418 11.84 -12.50 11.89
C ILE A 418 12.11 -11.10 12.46
N GLY A 419 13.38 -10.81 12.76
CA GLY A 419 13.80 -9.53 13.37
C GLY A 419 14.75 -8.69 12.53
N VAL A 420 15.17 -7.54 13.08
CA VAL A 420 16.16 -6.64 12.47
C VAL A 420 17.51 -7.32 12.24
N ARG A 421 17.83 -8.40 12.99
CA ARG A 421 19.04 -9.22 12.76
C ARG A 421 19.17 -9.67 11.29
N HIS A 422 18.05 -9.91 10.62
CA HIS A 422 17.96 -10.41 9.25
C HIS A 422 18.03 -9.31 8.18
N LEU A 423 18.25 -8.05 8.56
CA LEU A 423 18.43 -6.93 7.64
C LEU A 423 19.86 -6.39 7.75
N GLU A 424 20.42 -5.84 6.66
CA GLU A 424 21.67 -5.05 6.79
C GLU A 424 21.42 -3.76 7.58
N LEU A 425 22.48 -3.24 8.20
CA LEU A 425 22.39 -2.00 8.99
C LEU A 425 21.84 -0.82 8.16
N HIS A 426 22.36 -0.60 6.96
CA HIS A 426 21.87 0.45 6.05
C HIS A 426 20.40 0.26 5.62
N LYS A 427 19.88 -0.98 5.64
CA LYS A 427 18.47 -1.28 5.35
C LYS A 427 17.57 -0.95 6.53
N VAL A 428 18.00 -1.31 7.74
CA VAL A 428 17.30 -0.94 8.98
C VAL A 428 17.22 0.58 9.13
N ALA A 429 18.29 1.28 8.77
CA ALA A 429 18.35 2.74 8.79
C ALA A 429 17.38 3.43 7.82
N CYS A 430 16.90 2.73 6.78
CA CYS A 430 15.97 3.27 5.77
C CYS A 430 16.45 4.60 5.14
N VAL A 431 17.77 4.80 5.01
CA VAL A 431 18.39 6.09 4.64
C VAL A 431 17.81 6.67 3.33
N GLY A 432 17.54 5.82 2.34
CA GLY A 432 16.94 6.24 1.06
C GLY A 432 15.54 6.85 1.18
N LEU A 433 14.85 6.65 2.31
CA LEU A 433 13.52 7.19 2.59
C LEU A 433 13.57 8.50 3.42
N LEU A 434 14.76 8.98 3.81
CA LEU A 434 14.92 10.19 4.64
C LEU A 434 15.05 11.48 3.82
N LYS A 435 14.94 11.39 2.49
CA LYS A 435 15.00 12.52 1.55
C LYS A 435 16.26 13.37 1.79
N ASP A 436 16.10 14.65 2.14
CA ASP A 436 17.19 15.62 2.26
C ASP A 436 18.21 15.26 3.35
N LEU A 437 17.81 14.49 4.36
CA LEU A 437 18.68 14.04 5.45
C LEU A 437 19.37 12.70 5.18
N ALA A 438 19.15 12.10 4.01
CA ALA A 438 19.77 10.82 3.66
C ALA A 438 21.31 10.88 3.74
N HIS A 439 21.93 11.95 3.27
CA HIS A 439 23.40 12.09 3.29
C HIS A 439 23.95 12.15 4.73
N ALA A 440 23.30 12.89 5.63
CA ALA A 440 23.72 13.02 7.02
C ALA A 440 23.73 11.65 7.73
N TRP A 441 22.65 10.89 7.55
CA TRP A 441 22.54 9.55 8.12
C TRP A 441 23.41 8.51 7.42
N ALA A 442 23.70 8.66 6.12
CA ALA A 442 24.64 7.77 5.42
C ALA A 442 26.04 7.84 6.05
N SER A 443 26.52 9.04 6.42
CA SER A 443 27.80 9.19 7.11
C SER A 443 27.78 8.52 8.50
N PHE A 444 26.69 8.68 9.25
CA PHE A 444 26.53 8.01 10.55
C PHE A 444 26.65 6.50 10.40
N ILE A 445 26.00 5.91 9.40
CA ILE A 445 26.05 4.47 9.15
C ILE A 445 27.46 4.02 8.79
N SER A 446 28.15 4.78 7.94
CA SER A 446 29.55 4.48 7.58
C SER A 446 30.47 4.45 8.80
N ASP A 447 30.32 5.41 9.72
CA ASP A 447 31.14 5.47 10.94
C ASP A 447 30.86 4.28 11.87
N VAL A 448 29.59 3.90 12.00
CA VAL A 448 29.19 2.71 12.78
C VAL A 448 29.69 1.42 12.11
N GLU A 449 29.63 1.31 10.78
CA GLU A 449 30.17 0.17 10.04
C GLU A 449 31.69 0.04 10.23
N HIS A 450 32.44 1.15 10.22
CA HIS A 450 33.86 1.12 10.54
C HIS A 450 34.16 0.67 11.97
N ALA A 451 33.38 1.13 12.96
CA ALA A 451 33.51 0.65 14.33
C ALA A 451 33.22 -0.86 14.43
N LEU A 452 32.22 -1.36 13.69
CA LEU A 452 31.90 -2.79 13.62
C LEU A 452 32.97 -3.62 12.89
N GLU A 453 33.73 -3.03 11.99
CA GLU A 453 34.87 -3.69 11.35
C GLU A 453 36.05 -3.85 12.31
N ALA A 454 36.30 -2.83 13.15
CA ALA A 454 37.41 -2.76 14.10
C ALA A 454 37.17 -3.51 15.41
N ILE A 455 35.91 -3.77 15.78
CA ILE A 455 35.54 -4.40 17.04
C ILE A 455 36.08 -5.84 17.17
N PRO A 456 36.47 -6.29 18.38
CA PRO A 456 36.79 -7.70 18.63
C PRO A 456 35.68 -8.64 18.13
N GLU A 457 36.11 -9.73 17.47
CA GLU A 457 35.20 -10.69 16.81
C GLU A 457 34.12 -11.24 17.76
N GLU A 458 34.48 -11.41 19.03
CA GLU A 458 33.60 -11.94 20.05
C GLU A 458 32.46 -10.99 20.48
N LEU A 459 32.56 -9.69 20.14
CA LEU A 459 31.56 -8.65 20.38
C LEU A 459 30.81 -8.26 19.10
N ARG A 460 31.40 -8.52 17.92
CA ARG A 460 30.89 -8.08 16.60
C ARG A 460 29.40 -8.37 16.40
N LYS A 461 28.96 -9.59 16.72
CA LYS A 461 27.55 -9.99 16.57
C LYS A 461 26.59 -9.18 17.46
N VAL A 462 26.98 -8.96 18.72
CA VAL A 462 26.18 -8.22 19.70
C VAL A 462 26.14 -6.74 19.33
N ALA A 463 27.31 -6.17 19.02
CA ALA A 463 27.43 -4.79 18.55
C ALA A 463 26.59 -4.54 17.30
N LEU A 464 26.65 -5.42 16.29
CA LEU A 464 25.85 -5.28 15.08
C LEU A 464 24.34 -5.29 15.38
N HIS A 465 23.90 -6.15 16.30
CA HIS A 465 22.49 -6.21 16.70
C HIS A 465 22.05 -4.92 17.40
N ILE A 466 22.88 -4.40 18.32
CA ILE A 466 22.62 -3.13 19.03
C ILE A 466 22.57 -1.98 18.03
N SER A 467 23.54 -1.86 17.12
CA SER A 467 23.56 -0.83 16.08
C SER A 467 22.29 -0.86 15.22
N LYS A 468 21.78 -2.07 14.90
CA LYS A 468 20.51 -2.22 14.17
C LYS A 468 19.32 -1.76 15.00
N LEU A 469 19.24 -2.07 16.30
CA LEU A 469 18.15 -1.58 17.15
C LEU A 469 18.18 -0.05 17.31
N VAL A 470 19.35 0.52 17.54
CA VAL A 470 19.54 1.98 17.62
C VAL A 470 19.14 2.61 16.29
N ALA A 471 19.57 2.06 15.15
CA ALA A 471 19.13 2.52 13.84
C ALA A 471 17.60 2.38 13.62
N ALA A 472 17.00 1.30 14.12
CA ALA A 472 15.58 1.02 13.98
C ALA A 472 14.70 2.05 14.69
N LYS A 473 15.10 2.58 15.86
CA LYS A 473 14.35 3.65 16.56
C LYS A 473 14.90 5.04 16.27
N GLY A 474 16.21 5.26 16.34
CA GLY A 474 16.83 6.60 16.39
C GLY A 474 17.08 7.29 15.05
N ILE A 475 17.15 6.55 13.93
CA ILE A 475 17.34 7.17 12.61
C ILE A 475 16.02 7.72 12.08
N THR A 476 15.89 9.05 12.08
CA THR A 476 14.68 9.80 11.69
C THR A 476 15.05 11.19 11.16
N VAL A 477 14.11 11.88 10.51
CA VAL A 477 14.34 13.26 10.03
C VAL A 477 14.27 14.33 11.13
N VAL A 478 13.85 13.97 12.34
CA VAL A 478 13.75 14.87 13.50
C VAL A 478 15.08 14.97 14.30
N LEU A 479 16.20 14.53 13.70
CA LEU A 479 17.52 14.44 14.34
C LEU A 479 17.96 15.68 15.15
N PRO A 480 17.81 16.93 14.66
CA PRO A 480 18.26 18.10 15.42
C PRO A 480 17.53 18.26 16.77
N ASP A 481 16.23 17.96 16.82
CA ASP A 481 15.44 18.07 18.05
C ASP A 481 15.79 16.93 19.02
N LEU A 482 16.17 15.75 18.51
CA LEU A 482 16.56 14.60 19.33
C LEU A 482 17.89 14.80 20.08
N LEU A 483 18.84 15.54 19.50
CA LEU A 483 20.15 15.76 20.14
C LEU A 483 20.05 16.74 21.33
N GLU A 484 19.09 17.67 21.29
CA GLU A 484 18.95 18.72 22.30
C GLU A 484 17.84 18.42 23.32
N THR A 485 16.96 17.46 23.03
CA THR A 485 15.81 17.18 23.89
C THR A 485 16.21 16.60 25.25
N LYS A 486 15.50 17.05 26.28
CA LYS A 486 15.46 16.44 27.62
C LYS A 486 14.09 15.83 27.90
N ASP A 487 13.22 15.81 26.90
CA ASP A 487 11.88 15.26 27.03
C ASP A 487 11.93 13.74 27.14
N LYS A 488 11.38 13.23 28.24
CA LYS A 488 11.39 11.81 28.57
C LYS A 488 10.71 10.97 27.50
N ASP A 489 9.55 11.41 27.02
CA ASP A 489 8.76 10.64 26.07
C ASP A 489 9.47 10.55 24.72
N THR A 490 10.11 11.64 24.30
CA THR A 490 10.94 11.68 23.10
C THR A 490 12.14 10.73 23.22
N ILE A 491 12.88 10.76 24.32
CA ILE A 491 14.02 9.86 24.54
C ILE A 491 13.57 8.39 24.53
N ALA A 492 12.47 8.05 25.20
CA ALA A 492 11.95 6.68 25.22
C ALA A 492 11.44 6.21 23.84
N ASN A 493 10.92 7.13 23.03
CA ASN A 493 10.41 6.83 21.68
C ASN A 493 11.53 6.54 20.67
N TYR A 494 12.66 7.26 20.75
CA TYR A 494 13.73 7.18 19.73
C TYR A 494 15.02 6.50 20.22
N GLY A 495 15.27 6.45 21.52
CA GLY A 495 16.38 5.70 22.11
C GLY A 495 16.00 4.25 22.40
N VAL A 496 17.00 3.39 22.55
CA VAL A 496 16.81 1.98 22.91
C VAL A 496 17.31 1.75 24.33
N SER A 497 16.49 1.14 25.19
CA SER A 497 16.93 0.77 26.55
C SER A 497 17.71 -0.56 26.59
N LEU A 498 18.44 -0.81 27.68
CA LEU A 498 19.10 -2.09 27.90
C LEU A 498 18.10 -3.27 27.88
N ASP A 499 16.97 -3.10 28.58
CA ASP A 499 15.92 -4.13 28.66
C ASP A 499 15.31 -4.40 27.27
N GLU A 500 15.14 -3.38 26.43
CA GLU A 500 14.68 -3.53 25.04
C GLU A 500 15.70 -4.34 24.20
N ILE A 501 17.00 -4.09 24.34
CA ILE A 501 18.07 -4.85 23.67
C ILE A 501 18.02 -6.31 24.11
N GLN A 502 17.95 -6.56 25.42
CA GLN A 502 17.91 -7.90 25.98
C GLN A 502 16.67 -8.67 25.50
N LEU A 503 15.50 -8.02 25.47
CA LEU A 503 14.27 -8.63 24.98
C LEU A 503 14.34 -8.99 23.49
N ASP A 504 14.87 -8.12 22.62
CA ASP A 504 14.99 -8.44 21.19
C ASP A 504 16.02 -9.56 20.92
N LEU A 505 17.09 -9.64 21.72
CA LEU A 505 18.03 -10.76 21.67
C LEU A 505 17.35 -12.08 22.03
N LEU A 506 16.57 -12.13 23.12
CA LEU A 506 15.81 -13.31 23.54
C LEU A 506 14.80 -13.77 22.48
N ALA A 507 14.14 -12.82 21.80
CA ALA A 507 13.16 -13.12 20.76
C ALA A 507 13.82 -13.54 19.44
N SER A 508 15.07 -13.11 19.20
CA SER A 508 15.72 -13.25 17.90
C SER A 508 16.63 -14.48 17.80
N TYR A 509 17.32 -14.88 18.88
CA TYR A 509 18.38 -15.90 18.84
C TYR A 509 18.04 -17.16 19.64
N GLU A 510 18.76 -18.25 19.38
CA GLU A 510 18.72 -19.44 20.23
C GLU A 510 19.06 -19.07 21.68
N THR A 511 18.36 -19.68 22.65
CA THR A 511 18.48 -19.33 24.07
C THR A 511 19.92 -19.26 24.57
N SER A 512 20.74 -20.25 24.23
CA SER A 512 22.15 -20.28 24.67
C SER A 512 23.01 -19.17 24.06
N GLU A 513 22.67 -18.73 22.85
CA GLU A 513 23.35 -17.65 22.16
C GLU A 513 22.88 -16.29 22.66
N ALA A 514 21.57 -16.13 22.88
CA ALA A 514 20.98 -14.92 23.44
C ALA A 514 21.57 -14.60 24.81
N LEU A 515 21.67 -15.59 25.72
CA LEU A 515 22.24 -15.38 27.05
C LEU A 515 23.73 -14.98 26.99
N LYS A 516 24.53 -15.61 26.12
CA LYS A 516 25.93 -15.21 25.89
C LYS A 516 26.07 -13.81 25.30
N ALA A 517 25.13 -13.41 24.44
CA ALA A 517 25.09 -12.07 23.87
C ALA A 517 24.77 -11.03 24.94
N ILE A 518 23.84 -11.34 25.85
CA ILE A 518 23.42 -10.47 26.95
C ILE A 518 24.58 -10.12 27.88
N GLU A 519 25.44 -11.09 28.20
CA GLU A 519 26.64 -10.88 29.03
C GLU A 519 27.62 -9.85 28.43
N LYS A 520 27.56 -9.64 27.11
CA LYS A 520 28.50 -8.80 26.35
C LYS A 520 27.92 -7.45 25.91
N ILE A 521 26.67 -7.14 26.25
CA ILE A 521 25.99 -5.93 25.79
C ILE A 521 26.77 -4.68 26.20
N MET A 522 27.15 -4.56 27.47
CA MET A 522 27.82 -3.36 27.98
C MET A 522 29.17 -3.11 27.31
N ASP A 523 29.97 -4.16 27.12
CA ASP A 523 31.27 -4.06 26.43
C ASP A 523 31.09 -3.62 24.97
N ALA A 524 30.08 -4.17 24.29
CA ALA A 524 29.74 -3.80 22.93
C ALA A 524 29.25 -2.34 22.82
N ILE A 525 28.42 -1.89 23.76
CA ILE A 525 27.92 -0.50 23.81
C ILE A 525 29.07 0.48 24.04
N GLU A 526 29.93 0.24 25.03
CA GLU A 526 31.05 1.13 25.32
C GLU A 526 32.04 1.21 24.16
N TYR A 527 32.31 0.09 23.49
CA TYR A 527 33.13 0.09 22.29
C TYR A 527 32.49 0.90 21.16
N LEU A 528 31.20 0.65 20.87
CA LEU A 528 30.48 1.38 19.83
C LEU A 528 30.44 2.88 20.10
N LYS A 529 30.20 3.31 21.35
CA LYS A 529 30.23 4.72 21.75
C LYS A 529 31.61 5.34 21.50
N ALA A 530 32.67 4.67 21.95
CA ALA A 530 34.04 5.17 21.86
C ALA A 530 34.55 5.26 20.42
N GLU A 531 34.34 4.23 19.60
CA GLU A 531 34.94 4.14 18.26
C GLU A 531 34.07 4.79 17.19
N SER A 532 32.73 4.73 17.28
CA SER A 532 31.88 5.42 16.31
C SER A 532 31.75 6.92 16.61
N GLY A 533 31.74 7.31 17.89
CA GLY A 533 31.39 8.68 18.31
C GLY A 533 29.98 9.10 17.88
N ARG A 534 29.10 8.15 17.55
CA ARG A 534 27.77 8.38 16.99
C ARG A 534 26.63 7.96 17.90
N ILE A 535 26.89 7.14 18.92
CA ILE A 535 25.88 6.67 19.87
C ILE A 535 26.08 7.43 21.18
N ASP A 536 25.02 8.12 21.63
CA ASP A 536 24.99 8.86 22.88
C ASP A 536 24.26 8.06 23.96
N GLU A 537 24.63 8.26 25.23
CA GLU A 537 23.91 7.68 26.37
C GLU A 537 23.11 8.78 27.09
N ARG A 538 21.82 8.54 27.31
CA ARG A 538 20.93 9.41 28.08
C ARG A 538 20.28 8.65 29.22
N GLU A 539 20.25 9.24 30.40
CA GLU A 539 19.58 8.66 31.57
C GLU A 539 18.26 9.39 31.84
N VAL A 540 17.16 8.63 31.92
CA VAL A 540 15.82 9.14 32.21
C VAL A 540 15.15 8.23 33.22
N ASP A 541 14.74 8.79 34.37
CA ASP A 541 14.15 8.07 35.49
C ASP A 541 14.94 6.82 35.93
N GLY A 542 16.28 6.92 35.89
CA GLY A 542 17.19 5.84 36.26
C GLY A 542 17.38 4.75 35.20
N ALA A 543 16.73 4.86 34.04
CA ALA A 543 16.94 3.99 32.88
C ALA A 543 17.87 4.64 31.85
N LYS A 544 18.81 3.86 31.33
CA LYS A 544 19.73 4.29 30.25
C LYS A 544 19.14 4.00 28.89
N TYR A 545 19.24 4.97 27.99
CA TYR A 545 18.86 4.91 26.59
C TYR A 545 20.05 5.23 25.70
N TYR A 546 20.10 4.55 24.56
CA TYR A 546 21.17 4.62 23.55
C TYR A 546 20.64 4.99 22.17
#